data_AF-A0AAJ4ZAJ8-F1
#
_entry.id   AF-A0AAJ4ZAJ8-F1
#
_cell.length_a   1.000
_cell.length_b   1.000
_cell.length_c   1.000
_cell.angle_alpha   90.00
_cell.angle_beta   90.00
_cell.angle_gamma   90.00
#
_symmetry.space_group_name_H-M   'P 1'
#
loop_
_entity.id
_entity.type
_entity.pdbx_description
1 polymer ?
#
loop_
_entity_poly.entity_id
_entity_poly.type
_entity_poly.pdbx_seq_one_letter_code
_entity_poly.pdbx_strand_id
1 'polypeptide(L)'
;MAQAEAKNTATPQAVESWTQAEGQSFAEWLDTRVARFATRKYDWDALKFQADYDPKYRRAQMRYVGTGGTGVARDTNTVPAGHFTFSTMVIPAGNIGPSHIHMDVEEIFFVMRGKMKVICERDGETWEAVLGERDLISVPPGVYRTEINIGDEDALMCVMLGSQKPVTPTYPPDSPLARIKREPK
;
A
#
# COMPACT_ATOMS: atom_id res chain seq x y z
N MET A 1 14.85 39.56 4.91
CA MET A 1 14.83 38.08 4.92
C MET A 1 14.35 37.64 3.55
N ALA A 2 15.26 37.27 2.65
CA ALA A 2 14.86 36.72 1.35
C ALA A 2 14.20 35.36 1.62
N GLN A 3 12.93 35.21 1.26
CA GLN A 3 12.33 33.89 1.14
C GLN A 3 13.10 33.17 0.04
N ALA A 4 13.91 32.18 0.40
CA ALA A 4 14.43 31.26 -0.60
C ALA A 4 13.20 30.58 -1.22
N GLU A 5 12.88 30.92 -2.47
CA GLU A 5 11.90 30.17 -3.25
C GLU A 5 12.42 28.75 -3.36
N ALA A 6 11.90 27.87 -2.50
CA ALA A 6 12.15 26.44 -2.62
C ALA A 6 11.65 26.03 -4.00
N LYS A 7 12.57 25.64 -4.89
CA LYS A 7 12.21 25.08 -6.19
C LYS A 7 11.34 23.85 -5.93
N ASN A 8 10.05 23.97 -6.21
CA ASN A 8 9.14 22.85 -6.12
C ASN A 8 9.53 21.84 -7.22
N THR A 9 10.05 20.68 -6.81
CA THR A 9 10.45 19.59 -7.71
C THR A 9 9.30 18.64 -8.03
N ALA A 10 8.08 18.93 -7.56
CA ALA A 10 6.93 18.09 -7.79
C ALA A 10 6.52 18.06 -9.27
N THR A 11 6.02 16.90 -9.72
CA THR A 11 5.45 16.76 -11.05
C THR A 11 4.15 17.58 -11.16
N PRO A 12 3.73 17.98 -12.37
CA PRO A 12 2.46 18.70 -12.56
C PRO A 12 1.26 17.96 -11.94
N GLN A 13 1.24 16.63 -12.07
CA GLN A 13 0.18 15.78 -11.53
C GLN A 13 0.19 15.74 -9.99
N ALA A 14 1.37 15.76 -9.37
CA ALA A 14 1.49 15.85 -7.93
C ALA A 14 1.03 17.22 -7.43
N VAL A 15 1.42 18.31 -8.13
CA VAL A 15 0.95 19.67 -7.84
C VAL A 15 -0.58 19.76 -7.90
N GLU A 16 -1.19 19.21 -8.95
CA GLU A 16 -2.65 19.17 -9.10
C GLU A 16 -3.33 18.48 -7.91
N SER A 17 -2.75 17.40 -7.38
CA SER A 17 -3.34 16.61 -6.28
C SER A 17 -3.52 17.38 -4.96
N TRP A 18 -2.78 18.47 -4.75
CA TRP A 18 -2.88 19.32 -3.57
C TRP A 18 -3.14 20.79 -3.92
N THR A 19 -3.51 21.11 -5.15
CA THR A 19 -3.90 22.47 -5.49
C THR A 19 -5.33 22.74 -5.02
N GLN A 20 -5.54 23.88 -4.36
CA GLN A 20 -6.88 24.37 -4.04
C GLN A 20 -7.59 24.76 -5.34
N ALA A 21 -8.82 24.28 -5.54
CA ALA A 21 -9.57 24.61 -6.76
C ALA A 21 -10.00 26.08 -6.78
N GLU A 22 -10.13 26.66 -7.97
CA GLU A 22 -10.60 28.04 -8.12
C GLU A 22 -12.01 28.20 -7.52
N GLY A 23 -12.19 29.23 -6.69
CA GLY A 23 -13.45 29.50 -5.98
C GLY A 23 -13.73 28.59 -4.77
N GLN A 24 -12.92 27.56 -4.52
CA GLN A 24 -13.05 26.73 -3.31
C GLN A 24 -12.55 27.52 -2.09
N SER A 25 -13.27 27.47 -0.96
CA SER A 25 -12.76 28.06 0.28
C SER A 25 -11.62 27.22 0.88
N PHE A 26 -10.78 27.85 1.71
CA PHE A 26 -9.70 27.15 2.40
C PHE A 26 -10.20 25.98 3.27
N ALA A 27 -11.33 26.17 3.95
CA ALA A 27 -11.93 25.14 4.80
C ALA A 27 -12.44 23.96 3.96
N GLU A 28 -13.21 24.22 2.90
CA GLU A 28 -13.69 23.16 2.01
C GLU A 28 -12.54 22.38 1.39
N TRP A 29 -11.45 23.06 1.01
CA TRP A 29 -10.27 22.41 0.47
C TRP A 29 -9.61 21.47 1.49
N LEU A 30 -9.31 21.95 2.70
CA LEU A 30 -8.70 21.10 3.72
C LEU A 30 -9.60 19.96 4.19
N ASP A 31 -10.93 20.16 4.22
CA ASP A 31 -11.87 19.08 4.52
C ASP A 31 -11.79 17.93 3.51
N THR A 32 -11.52 18.21 2.22
CA THR A 32 -11.28 17.15 1.21
C THR A 32 -10.00 16.33 1.49
N ARG A 33 -9.10 16.85 2.33
CA ARG A 33 -7.84 16.20 2.70
C ARG A 33 -7.93 15.43 4.02
N VAL A 34 -9.09 15.38 4.67
CA VAL A 34 -9.29 14.65 5.92
C VAL A 34 -9.92 13.28 5.66
N ALA A 35 -9.11 12.24 5.80
CA ALA A 35 -9.57 10.86 5.83
C ALA A 35 -9.90 10.43 7.27
N ARG A 36 -11.16 10.11 7.57
CA ARG A 36 -11.59 9.72 8.93
C ARG A 36 -11.83 8.22 9.02
N PHE A 37 -11.32 7.58 10.07
CA PHE A 37 -11.57 6.15 10.34
C PHE A 37 -13.07 5.79 10.33
N ALA A 38 -13.93 6.66 10.87
CA ALA A 38 -15.38 6.46 10.92
C ALA A 38 -16.04 6.27 9.53
N THR A 39 -15.41 6.72 8.45
CA THR A 39 -15.92 6.55 7.07
C THR A 39 -15.16 5.47 6.29
N ARG A 40 -14.25 4.74 6.95
CA ARG A 40 -13.44 3.69 6.32
C ARG A 40 -14.05 2.32 6.55
N LYS A 41 -13.90 1.47 5.54
CA LYS A 41 -14.31 0.07 5.58
C LYS A 41 -13.13 -0.79 5.15
N TYR A 42 -13.06 -1.98 5.72
CA TYR A 42 -12.15 -3.00 5.24
C TYR A 42 -12.61 -3.48 3.88
N ASP A 43 -11.78 -3.21 2.87
CA ASP A 43 -11.90 -3.76 1.54
C ASP A 43 -11.21 -5.11 1.49
N TRP A 44 -12.03 -6.11 1.74
CA TRP A 44 -11.72 -7.51 1.64
C TRP A 44 -11.67 -8.00 0.18
N ASP A 45 -12.17 -7.21 -0.78
CA ASP A 45 -12.31 -7.60 -2.17
C ASP A 45 -11.14 -7.14 -3.04
N ALA A 46 -10.33 -6.20 -2.56
CA ALA A 46 -9.14 -5.68 -3.22
C ALA A 46 -8.21 -6.80 -3.74
N LEU A 47 -8.03 -7.85 -2.95
CA LEU A 47 -7.10 -8.96 -3.22
C LEU A 47 -7.80 -10.33 -3.17
N LYS A 48 -9.13 -10.35 -3.31
CA LYS A 48 -9.95 -11.56 -3.16
C LYS A 48 -9.53 -12.71 -4.07
N PHE A 49 -9.10 -12.43 -5.29
CA PHE A 49 -8.66 -13.47 -6.22
C PHE A 49 -7.50 -14.32 -5.67
N GLN A 50 -6.67 -13.77 -4.78
CA GLN A 50 -5.63 -14.54 -4.09
C GLN A 50 -6.28 -15.46 -3.05
N ALA A 51 -7.21 -14.94 -2.25
CA ALA A 51 -7.94 -15.72 -1.26
C ALA A 51 -8.84 -16.80 -1.88
N ASP A 52 -9.35 -16.56 -3.10
CA ASP A 52 -10.12 -17.54 -3.88
C ASP A 52 -9.24 -18.69 -4.37
N TYR A 53 -7.95 -18.44 -4.60
CA TYR A 53 -6.98 -19.48 -4.90
C TYR A 53 -6.56 -20.25 -3.64
N ASP A 54 -6.21 -19.54 -2.57
CA ASP A 54 -5.85 -20.14 -1.27
C ASP A 54 -6.35 -19.24 -0.12
N PRO A 55 -7.22 -19.75 0.77
CA PRO A 55 -7.78 -18.97 1.88
C PRO A 55 -6.73 -18.31 2.79
N LYS A 56 -5.49 -18.83 2.86
CA LYS A 56 -4.42 -18.21 3.65
C LYS A 56 -4.02 -16.82 3.15
N TYR A 57 -4.35 -16.48 1.89
CA TYR A 57 -4.06 -15.16 1.33
C TYR A 57 -5.11 -14.10 1.69
N ARG A 58 -6.15 -14.47 2.44
CA ARG A 58 -7.22 -13.57 2.87
C ARG A 58 -6.67 -12.43 3.74
N ARG A 59 -6.86 -11.20 3.29
CA ARG A 59 -6.54 -9.96 4.02
C ARG A 59 -7.39 -8.80 3.53
N ALA A 60 -7.55 -7.78 4.36
CA ALA A 60 -8.29 -6.57 4.03
C ALA A 60 -7.35 -5.39 3.86
N GLN A 61 -7.66 -4.52 2.90
CA GLN A 61 -7.03 -3.21 2.76
C GLN A 61 -8.00 -2.10 3.19
N MET A 62 -7.49 -1.00 3.71
CA MET A 62 -8.23 0.21 3.99
C MET A 62 -7.43 1.41 3.49
N ARG A 63 -7.90 2.06 2.42
CA ARG A 63 -7.15 3.13 1.74
C ARG A 63 -7.43 4.49 2.36
N TYR A 64 -6.40 5.32 2.42
CA TYR A 64 -6.51 6.70 2.91
C TYR A 64 -5.99 7.71 1.89
N VAL A 65 -4.86 7.44 1.25
CA VAL A 65 -4.26 8.28 0.20
C VAL A 65 -4.07 7.46 -1.06
N GLY A 66 -4.74 7.86 -2.15
CA GLY A 66 -4.73 7.13 -3.43
C GLY A 66 -5.24 5.69 -3.33
N THR A 67 -4.95 4.88 -4.36
CA THR A 67 -5.50 3.52 -4.51
C THR A 67 -4.57 2.39 -4.09
N GLY A 68 -3.28 2.67 -3.83
CA GLY A 68 -2.28 1.66 -3.46
C GLY A 68 -1.86 0.75 -4.64
N GLY A 69 -1.13 -0.33 -4.33
CA GLY A 69 -0.63 -1.28 -5.33
C GLY A 69 -1.64 -2.36 -5.79
N THR A 70 -2.88 -2.33 -5.29
CA THR A 70 -3.85 -3.44 -5.50
C THR A 70 -4.54 -3.40 -6.87
N GLY A 71 -4.29 -2.40 -7.71
CA GLY A 71 -4.85 -2.30 -9.06
C GLY A 71 -6.29 -1.80 -9.13
N VAL A 72 -6.80 -1.18 -8.06
CA VAL A 72 -8.10 -0.48 -8.05
C VAL A 72 -7.98 0.82 -8.85
N ALA A 73 -8.81 1.00 -9.88
CA ALA A 73 -8.72 2.14 -10.79
C ALA A 73 -9.09 3.49 -10.15
N ARG A 74 -10.12 3.52 -9.28
CA ARG A 74 -10.60 4.75 -8.64
C ARG A 74 -11.25 4.49 -7.29
N ASP A 75 -10.92 5.30 -6.29
CA ASP A 75 -11.58 5.33 -4.98
C ASP A 75 -11.82 6.79 -4.56
N THR A 76 -13.07 7.25 -4.65
CA THR A 76 -13.45 8.63 -4.31
C THR A 76 -13.47 8.88 -2.80
N ASN A 77 -13.28 7.86 -1.97
CA ASN A 77 -13.22 7.99 -0.53
C ASN A 77 -11.78 8.20 -0.02
N THR A 78 -10.81 8.47 -0.91
CA THR A 78 -9.40 8.66 -0.56
C THR A 78 -8.95 10.09 -0.81
N VAL A 79 -7.98 10.56 -0.01
CA VAL A 79 -7.26 11.80 -0.30
C VAL A 79 -6.46 11.61 -1.58
N PRO A 80 -6.42 12.60 -2.50
CA PRO A 80 -5.61 12.49 -3.70
C PRO A 80 -4.13 12.26 -3.37
N ALA A 81 -3.54 11.24 -3.99
CA ALA A 81 -2.12 10.97 -3.90
C ALA A 81 -1.33 11.96 -4.78
N GLY A 82 -0.21 12.46 -4.25
CA GLY A 82 0.74 13.27 -5.01
C GLY A 82 2.07 12.59 -5.22
N HIS A 83 2.67 12.06 -4.15
CA HIS A 83 3.97 11.36 -4.21
C HIS A 83 3.93 9.93 -3.71
N PHE A 84 2.91 9.57 -2.93
CA PHE A 84 2.80 8.26 -2.33
C PHE A 84 1.33 7.89 -2.17
N THR A 85 1.10 6.59 -2.02
CA THR A 85 -0.16 6.05 -1.52
C THR A 85 0.01 5.64 -0.06
N PHE A 86 -1.08 5.67 0.71
CA PHE A 86 -1.11 5.23 2.11
C PHE A 86 -2.38 4.45 2.37
N SER A 87 -2.22 3.26 2.93
CA SER A 87 -3.31 2.40 3.38
C SER A 87 -2.95 1.69 4.67
N THR A 88 -3.94 1.10 5.33
CA THR A 88 -3.73 0.10 6.36
C THR A 88 -4.20 -1.26 5.86
N MET A 89 -3.63 -2.33 6.40
CA MET A 89 -4.04 -3.69 6.11
C MET A 89 -4.27 -4.47 7.39
N VAL A 90 -5.31 -5.31 7.38
CA VAL A 90 -5.54 -6.34 8.39
C VAL A 90 -5.20 -7.69 7.80
N ILE A 91 -4.31 -8.41 8.47
CA ILE A 91 -3.88 -9.75 8.11
C ILE A 91 -4.27 -10.68 9.27
N PRO A 92 -5.23 -11.59 9.08
CA PRO A 92 -5.60 -12.55 10.12
C PRO A 92 -4.43 -13.41 10.60
N ALA A 93 -4.54 -13.96 11.81
CA ALA A 93 -3.54 -14.87 12.36
C ALA A 93 -3.25 -16.03 11.38
N GLY A 94 -1.97 -16.30 11.12
CA GLY A 94 -1.52 -17.34 10.18
C GLY A 94 -1.64 -16.99 8.69
N ASN A 95 -2.25 -15.85 8.33
CA ASN A 95 -2.43 -15.47 6.93
C ASN A 95 -1.21 -14.76 6.34
N ILE A 96 -1.16 -14.76 5.00
CA ILE A 96 0.03 -14.43 4.22
C ILE A 96 -0.30 -13.37 3.15
N GLY A 97 0.52 -12.34 3.05
CA GLY A 97 0.73 -11.59 1.82
C GLY A 97 1.70 -12.38 0.93
N PRO A 98 1.25 -12.93 -0.21
CA PRO A 98 2.07 -13.82 -1.04
C PRO A 98 3.28 -13.08 -1.62
N SER A 99 4.33 -13.84 -1.97
CA SER A 99 5.52 -13.29 -2.63
C SER A 99 5.17 -12.46 -3.86
N HIS A 100 5.61 -11.20 -3.89
CA HIS A 100 5.34 -10.25 -4.97
C HIS A 100 6.41 -9.16 -5.08
N ILE A 101 6.43 -8.44 -6.20
CA ILE A 101 7.46 -7.45 -6.54
C ILE A 101 6.86 -6.17 -7.15
N HIS A 102 7.38 -5.00 -6.73
CA HIS A 102 7.26 -3.75 -7.48
C HIS A 102 8.60 -3.42 -8.13
N MET A 103 8.57 -2.98 -9.38
CA MET A 103 9.78 -2.58 -10.10
C MET A 103 10.02 -1.07 -10.07
N ASP A 104 9.00 -0.30 -9.72
CA ASP A 104 8.94 1.15 -9.87
C ASP A 104 9.07 1.94 -8.56
N VAL A 105 8.78 1.32 -7.42
CA VAL A 105 8.68 2.02 -6.13
C VAL A 105 9.16 1.18 -4.95
N GLU A 106 9.67 1.84 -3.91
CA GLU A 106 9.74 1.23 -2.59
C GLU A 106 8.36 1.04 -1.98
N GLU A 107 8.23 0.02 -1.13
CA GLU A 107 7.06 -0.19 -0.27
C GLU A 107 7.46 -0.28 1.19
N ILE A 108 6.78 0.50 2.03
CA ILE A 108 6.95 0.51 3.48
C ILE A 108 5.86 -0.35 4.12
N PHE A 109 6.27 -1.19 5.06
CA PHE A 109 5.38 -1.79 6.06
C PHE A 109 5.74 -1.27 7.45
N PHE A 110 4.76 -0.66 8.13
CA PHE A 110 4.90 -0.23 9.53
C PHE A 110 3.84 -0.94 10.37
N VAL A 111 4.26 -1.80 11.28
CA VAL A 111 3.33 -2.63 12.06
C VAL A 111 2.71 -1.78 13.17
N MET A 112 1.38 -1.65 13.17
CA MET A 112 0.64 -0.96 14.24
C MET A 112 0.23 -1.89 15.38
N ARG A 113 0.06 -3.19 15.08
CA ARG A 113 -0.28 -4.24 16.05
C ARG A 113 0.02 -5.61 15.46
N GLY A 114 0.35 -6.58 16.30
CA GLY A 114 0.58 -7.98 15.91
C GLY A 114 2.05 -8.29 15.66
N LYS A 115 2.32 -9.44 15.02
CA LYS A 115 3.68 -9.91 14.76
C LYS A 115 3.79 -10.42 13.31
N MET A 116 4.57 -9.70 12.51
CA MET A 116 4.74 -9.99 11.09
C MET A 116 6.14 -10.54 10.82
N LYS A 117 6.24 -11.70 10.20
CA LYS A 117 7.48 -12.14 9.56
C LYS A 117 7.49 -11.65 8.11
N VAL A 118 8.57 -11.00 7.69
CA VAL A 118 8.78 -10.59 6.31
C VAL A 118 9.95 -11.37 5.74
N ILE A 119 9.78 -11.93 4.56
CA ILE A 119 10.82 -12.65 3.82
C ILE A 119 11.06 -11.87 2.53
N CYS A 120 12.30 -11.47 2.29
CA CYS A 120 12.73 -10.77 1.09
C CYS A 120 13.69 -11.64 0.27
N GLU A 121 13.54 -11.62 -1.05
CA GLU A 121 14.35 -12.42 -1.97
C GLU A 121 14.84 -11.59 -3.15
N ARG A 122 16.11 -11.75 -3.51
CA ARG A 122 16.73 -11.10 -4.67
C ARG A 122 18.01 -11.83 -5.05
N ASP A 123 18.25 -12.00 -6.35
CA ASP A 123 19.51 -12.52 -6.90
C ASP A 123 19.96 -13.88 -6.30
N GLY A 124 18.99 -14.73 -5.92
CA GLY A 124 19.24 -16.03 -5.28
C GLY A 124 19.51 -15.96 -3.77
N GLU A 125 19.54 -14.77 -3.19
CA GLU A 125 19.64 -14.56 -1.75
C GLU A 125 18.26 -14.42 -1.11
N THR A 126 18.14 -14.91 0.13
CA THR A 126 16.96 -14.80 0.96
C THR A 126 17.33 -14.17 2.30
N TRP A 127 16.54 -13.20 2.73
CA TRP A 127 16.63 -12.57 4.04
C TRP A 127 15.27 -12.54 4.72
N GLU A 128 15.24 -12.64 6.04
CA GLU A 128 14.01 -12.55 6.81
C GLU A 128 14.16 -11.74 8.09
N ALA A 129 13.06 -11.13 8.52
CA ALA A 129 12.94 -10.49 9.82
C ALA A 129 11.55 -10.68 10.42
N VAL A 130 11.49 -10.62 11.75
CA VAL A 130 10.23 -10.54 12.50
C VAL A 130 10.07 -9.12 13.01
N LEU A 131 8.93 -8.52 12.72
CA LEU A 131 8.54 -7.15 13.05
C LEU A 131 7.40 -7.18 14.07
N GLY A 132 7.57 -6.45 15.16
CA GLY A 132 6.56 -6.21 16.19
C GLY A 132 5.95 -4.83 16.09
N GLU A 133 5.23 -4.40 17.14
CA GLU A 133 4.59 -3.09 17.17
C GLU A 133 5.60 -1.95 16.97
N ARG A 134 5.29 -1.05 16.04
CA ARG A 134 6.09 0.12 15.64
C ARG A 134 7.42 -0.18 14.95
N ASP A 135 7.66 -1.43 14.57
CA ASP A 135 8.75 -1.78 13.68
C ASP A 135 8.39 -1.46 12.22
N LEU A 136 9.44 -1.16 11.45
CA LEU A 136 9.34 -0.78 10.05
C LEU A 136 10.29 -1.61 9.19
N ILE A 137 9.82 -1.99 8.01
CA ILE A 137 10.69 -2.37 6.88
C ILE A 137 10.39 -1.46 5.69
N SER A 138 11.45 -1.09 4.98
CA SER A 138 11.38 -0.48 3.64
C SER A 138 11.91 -1.49 2.64
N VAL A 139 11.05 -1.96 1.73
CA VAL A 139 11.43 -2.89 0.67
C VAL A 139 11.71 -2.10 -0.60
N PRO A 140 12.96 -2.10 -1.12
CA PRO A 140 13.30 -1.37 -2.34
C PRO A 140 12.62 -1.96 -3.58
N PRO A 141 12.49 -1.17 -4.67
CA PRO A 141 12.08 -1.71 -5.96
C PRO A 141 12.99 -2.86 -6.41
N GLY A 142 12.41 -3.86 -7.07
CA GLY A 142 13.14 -5.02 -7.58
C GLY A 142 13.41 -6.12 -6.55
N VAL A 143 12.82 -6.04 -5.35
CA VAL A 143 12.96 -7.07 -4.30
C VAL A 143 11.62 -7.78 -4.11
N TYR A 144 11.62 -9.11 -4.18
CA TYR A 144 10.44 -9.91 -3.83
C TYR A 144 10.22 -9.87 -2.32
N ARG A 145 8.96 -9.89 -1.91
CA ARG A 145 8.59 -9.89 -0.48
C ARG A 145 7.34 -10.70 -0.21
N THR A 146 7.37 -11.43 0.90
CA THR A 146 6.25 -12.17 1.49
C THR A 146 6.05 -11.68 2.92
N GLU A 147 4.81 -11.38 3.31
CA GLU A 147 4.46 -11.01 4.68
C GLU A 147 3.63 -12.13 5.32
N ILE A 148 3.99 -12.57 6.53
CA ILE A 148 3.31 -13.66 7.24
C ILE A 148 2.92 -13.16 8.61
N ASN A 149 1.63 -13.20 8.95
CA ASN A 149 1.24 -13.00 10.35
C ASN A 149 1.55 -14.26 11.14
N ILE A 150 2.60 -14.22 11.97
CA ILE A 150 3.04 -15.33 12.82
C ILE A 150 2.50 -15.21 14.26
N GLY A 151 1.66 -14.22 14.52
CA GLY A 151 0.93 -14.07 15.77
C GLY A 151 -0.34 -14.92 15.84
N ASP A 152 -0.99 -14.86 16.99
CA ASP A 152 -2.27 -15.49 17.32
C ASP A 152 -3.48 -14.55 17.14
N GLU A 153 -3.23 -13.27 16.91
CA GLU A 153 -4.25 -12.25 16.64
C GLU A 153 -4.10 -11.61 15.25
N ASP A 154 -5.13 -10.90 14.80
CA ASP A 154 -5.09 -10.07 13.60
C ASP A 154 -4.00 -8.98 13.69
N ALA A 155 -3.03 -9.06 12.79
CA ALA A 155 -2.03 -8.02 12.60
C ALA A 155 -2.62 -6.84 11.83
N LEU A 156 -2.24 -5.64 12.24
CA LEU A 156 -2.61 -4.39 11.61
C LEU A 156 -1.32 -3.65 11.23
N MET A 157 -1.19 -3.27 9.96
CA MET A 157 0.00 -2.55 9.46
C MET A 157 -0.39 -1.42 8.52
N CYS A 158 0.44 -0.36 8.49
CA CYS A 158 0.42 0.62 7.42
C CYS A 158 1.18 0.07 6.21
N VAL A 159 0.71 0.40 5.02
CA VAL A 159 1.36 0.12 3.74
C VAL A 159 1.47 1.42 2.96
N MET A 160 2.68 1.80 2.56
CA MET A 160 2.94 2.99 1.76
C MET A 160 3.77 2.66 0.53
N LEU A 161 3.39 3.18 -0.63
CA LEU A 161 4.17 3.04 -1.86
C LEU A 161 4.62 4.41 -2.35
N GLY A 162 5.89 4.54 -2.73
CA GLY A 162 6.56 5.77 -3.17
C GLY A 162 6.15 6.30 -4.55
N SER A 163 4.90 6.13 -4.98
CA SER A 163 4.35 6.72 -6.20
C SER A 163 2.90 7.12 -6.01
N GLN A 164 2.48 8.15 -6.75
CA GLN A 164 1.08 8.51 -6.90
C GLN A 164 0.24 7.36 -7.49
N LYS A 165 0.80 6.65 -8.46
CA LYS A 165 0.16 5.53 -9.14
C LYS A 165 1.19 4.40 -9.32
N PRO A 166 1.38 3.58 -8.30
CA PRO A 166 2.29 2.44 -8.38
C PRO A 166 1.88 1.49 -9.50
N VAL A 167 2.86 0.87 -10.16
CA VAL A 167 2.60 -0.23 -11.08
C VAL A 167 2.06 -1.40 -10.27
N THR A 168 1.05 -2.08 -10.84
CA THR A 168 0.48 -3.28 -10.23
C THR A 168 1.59 -4.32 -10.06
N PRO A 169 1.79 -4.89 -8.85
CA PRO A 169 2.88 -5.80 -8.61
C PRO A 169 2.65 -7.12 -9.35
N THR A 170 3.76 -7.77 -9.68
CA THR A 170 3.76 -9.10 -10.26
C THR A 170 4.20 -10.14 -9.23
N TYR A 171 4.01 -11.41 -9.55
CA TYR A 171 4.39 -12.55 -8.70
C TYR A 171 5.59 -13.27 -9.32
N PRO A 172 6.32 -14.10 -8.54
CA PRO A 172 7.33 -14.99 -9.08
C PRO A 172 6.78 -15.79 -10.30
N PRO A 173 7.56 -16.01 -11.36
CA PRO A 173 7.08 -16.65 -12.60
C PRO A 173 6.47 -18.05 -12.40
N ASP A 174 6.94 -18.77 -11.40
CA ASP A 174 6.48 -20.10 -11.01
C ASP A 174 5.27 -20.07 -10.06
N SER A 175 4.91 -18.89 -9.53
CA SER A 175 3.74 -18.72 -8.66
C SER A 175 2.44 -19.03 -9.40
N PRO A 176 1.52 -19.79 -8.79
CA PRO A 176 0.17 -19.99 -9.33
C PRO A 176 -0.59 -18.67 -9.55
N LEU A 177 -0.33 -17.66 -8.72
CA LEU A 177 -0.96 -16.34 -8.82
C LEU A 177 -0.53 -15.57 -10.08
N ALA A 178 0.67 -15.85 -10.63
CA ALA A 178 1.13 -15.24 -11.86
C ALA A 178 0.28 -15.63 -13.09
N ARG A 179 -0.44 -16.75 -12.99
CA ARG A 179 -1.26 -17.31 -14.08
C ARG A 179 -2.73 -16.89 -14.01
N ILE A 180 -3.15 -16.27 -12.91
CA ILE A 180 -4.53 -15.81 -12.73
C ILE A 180 -4.73 -14.52 -13.53
N LYS A 181 -5.63 -14.54 -14.51
CA LYS A 181 -6.03 -13.33 -15.22
C LYS A 181 -6.79 -12.42 -14.25
N ARG A 182 -6.34 -11.17 -14.15
CA ARG A 182 -6.99 -10.13 -13.34
C ARG A 182 -7.91 -9.35 -14.25
N GLU A 183 -9.21 -9.32 -13.95
CA GLU A 183 -10.10 -8.37 -14.61
C GLU A 183 -9.77 -6.95 -14.08
N PRO A 184 -9.76 -5.93 -14.96
CA PRO A 184 -9.63 -4.55 -14.52
C PRO A 184 -10.77 -4.20 -13.56
N LYS A 185 -10.45 -3.65 -12.38
CA LYS A 185 -11.42 -3.13 -11.40
C LYS A 185 -11.44 -1.61 -11.41
#